data_AF-A0A1Y2D0F4-F1
#
_entry.id   AF-A0A1Y2D0F4-F1
#
_cell.length_a   1.000
_cell.length_b   1.000
_cell.length_c   1.000
_cell.angle_alpha   90.00
_cell.angle_beta   90.00
_cell.angle_gamma   90.00
#
_symmetry.space_group_name_H-M   'P 1'
#
loop_
_entity.id
_entity.type
_entity.pdbx_description
1 polymer ?
#
loop_
_entity_poly.entity_id
_entity_poly.type
_entity_poly.pdbx_seq_one_letter_code
_entity_poly.pdbx_strand_id
1 'polypeptide(L)'
;MISDTTKAEITAALEARITALQVQIAQRREEIQLLDYDATTATAIIKAHMELLHDYNKARDDGQKLFGLIADKTGETISSVYERYEIEDDD
;
A
#
# COMPACT_ATOMS: atom_id res chain seq x y z
N MET A 1 -7.03 -62.29 -5.03
CA MET A 1 -6.65 -61.49 -6.21
C MET A 1 -7.67 -60.39 -6.36
N ILE A 2 -7.27 -59.12 -6.20
CA ILE A 2 -8.12 -58.00 -6.63
C ILE A 2 -8.22 -58.12 -8.16
N SER A 3 -9.45 -58.15 -8.70
CA SER A 3 -9.65 -58.29 -10.15
C SER A 3 -8.98 -57.12 -10.88
N ASP A 4 -8.39 -57.37 -12.06
CA ASP A 4 -7.74 -56.32 -12.86
C ASP A 4 -8.68 -55.13 -13.14
N THR A 5 -9.98 -55.39 -13.21
CA THR A 5 -11.04 -54.37 -13.35
C THR A 5 -11.07 -53.40 -12.17
N THR A 6 -11.00 -53.91 -10.94
CA THR A 6 -11.03 -53.07 -9.72
C THR A 6 -9.77 -52.20 -9.60
N LYS A 7 -8.62 -52.71 -10.07
CA LYS A 7 -7.37 -51.94 -10.09
C LYS A 7 -7.44 -50.81 -11.12
N ALA A 8 -7.98 -51.08 -12.31
CA ALA A 8 -8.19 -50.07 -13.35
C ALA A 8 -9.15 -48.95 -12.91
N GLU A 9 -10.25 -49.29 -12.21
CA GLU A 9 -11.21 -48.32 -11.68
C GLU A 9 -10.57 -47.38 -10.63
N ILE A 10 -9.74 -47.92 -9.74
CA ILE A 10 -9.03 -47.11 -8.74
C ILE A 10 -8.02 -46.18 -9.41
N THR A 11 -7.27 -46.67 -10.40
CA THR A 11 -6.32 -45.83 -11.15
C THR A 11 -7.04 -44.69 -11.87
N ALA A 12 -8.15 -44.97 -12.56
CA ALA A 12 -8.95 -43.94 -13.22
C ALA A 12 -9.52 -42.90 -12.24
N ALA A 13 -9.98 -43.33 -11.06
CA ALA A 13 -10.47 -42.43 -10.03
C ALA A 13 -9.36 -41.54 -9.45
N LEU A 14 -8.15 -42.08 -9.27
CA LEU A 14 -6.98 -41.32 -8.83
C LEU A 14 -6.52 -40.31 -9.87
N GLU A 15 -6.50 -40.70 -11.16
CA GLU A 15 -6.17 -39.80 -12.26
C GLU A 15 -7.17 -38.65 -12.35
N ALA A 16 -8.48 -38.94 -12.27
CA ALA A 16 -9.51 -37.91 -12.21
C ALA A 16 -9.33 -36.96 -11.02
N ARG A 17 -8.94 -37.50 -9.85
CA ARG A 17 -8.66 -36.70 -8.66
C ARG A 17 -7.41 -35.84 -8.81
N ILE A 18 -6.36 -36.36 -9.43
CA ILE A 18 -5.13 -35.61 -9.75
C ILE A 18 -5.47 -34.45 -10.68
N THR A 19 -6.22 -34.69 -11.75
CA THR A 19 -6.64 -33.63 -12.68
C THR A 19 -7.47 -32.57 -11.97
N ALA A 20 -8.44 -32.97 -11.16
CA ALA A 20 -9.24 -32.03 -10.38
C ALA A 20 -8.40 -31.18 -9.41
N LEU A 21 -7.43 -31.78 -8.74
CA LEU A 21 -6.52 -31.06 -7.85
C LEU A 21 -5.58 -30.12 -8.61
N GLN A 22 -5.08 -30.52 -9.79
CA GLN A 22 -4.25 -29.66 -10.64
C GLN A 22 -5.02 -28.42 -11.11
N VAL A 23 -6.29 -28.57 -11.47
CA VAL A 23 -7.17 -27.44 -11.82
C VAL A 23 -7.34 -26.51 -10.62
N GLN A 24 -7.59 -27.04 -9.43
CA GLN A 24 -7.72 -26.21 -8.22
C GLN A 24 -6.41 -25.48 -7.87
N ILE A 25 -5.26 -26.11 -8.06
CA ILE A 25 -3.96 -25.46 -7.86
C ILE A 25 -3.77 -24.31 -8.86
N ALA A 26 -4.16 -24.50 -10.12
CA ALA A 26 -4.08 -23.44 -11.13
C ALA A 26 -4.97 -22.25 -10.75
N GLN A 27 -6.23 -22.50 -10.39
CA GLN A 27 -7.17 -21.46 -9.97
C GLN A 27 -6.68 -20.68 -8.75
N ARG A 28 -6.21 -21.37 -7.70
CA ARG A 28 -5.68 -20.70 -6.50
C ARG A 28 -4.42 -19.89 -6.77
N ARG A 29 -3.56 -20.32 -7.71
CA ARG A 29 -2.37 -19.55 -8.11
C ARG A 29 -2.74 -18.25 -8.80
N GLU A 30 -3.76 -18.27 -9.65
CA GLU A 30 -4.29 -17.07 -10.31
C GLU A 30 -4.89 -16.09 -9.28
N GLU A 31 -5.67 -16.60 -8.32
CA GLU A 31 -6.23 -15.79 -7.23
C GLU A 31 -5.15 -15.11 -6.37
N ILE A 32 -4.09 -15.85 -6.00
CA ILE A 32 -2.95 -15.29 -5.26
C ILE A 32 -2.26 -14.20 -6.07
N GLN A 33 -2.08 -14.39 -7.38
CA GLN A 33 -1.41 -13.40 -8.23
C GLN A 33 -2.20 -12.09 -8.33
N LEU A 34 -3.53 -12.17 -8.41
CA LEU A 34 -4.41 -10.99 -8.40
C LEU A 34 -4.31 -10.24 -7.06
N LEU A 35 -4.39 -10.97 -5.95
CA LEU A 35 -4.27 -10.37 -4.60
C LEU A 35 -2.91 -9.71 -4.36
N ASP A 36 -1.83 -10.33 -4.85
CA ASP A 36 -0.47 -9.80 -4.72
C ASP A 36 -0.27 -8.52 -5.55
N TYR A 37 -0.87 -8.46 -6.74
CA TYR A 37 -0.87 -7.26 -7.57
C TYR A 37 -1.59 -6.08 -6.89
N ASP A 38 -2.76 -6.34 -6.32
CA ASP A 38 -3.53 -5.31 -5.59
C ASP A 38 -2.80 -4.84 -4.33
N ALA A 39 -2.21 -5.76 -3.56
CA ALA A 39 -1.45 -5.44 -2.34
C ALA A 39 -0.19 -4.61 -2.65
N THR A 40 0.53 -4.96 -3.72
CA THR A 40 1.72 -4.22 -4.16
C THR A 40 1.34 -2.81 -4.59
N THR A 41 0.27 -2.67 -5.37
CA THR A 41 -0.23 -1.38 -5.85
C THR A 41 -0.71 -0.50 -4.68
N ALA A 42 -1.48 -1.06 -3.75
CA ALA A 42 -1.93 -0.34 -2.56
C ALA A 42 -0.74 0.10 -1.69
N THR A 43 0.25 -0.77 -1.49
CA THR A 43 1.46 -0.44 -0.71
C THR A 43 2.23 0.71 -1.36
N ALA A 44 2.38 0.70 -2.69
CA ALA A 44 3.05 1.78 -3.42
C ALA A 44 2.33 3.13 -3.27
N ILE A 45 0.99 3.13 -3.38
CA ILE A 45 0.18 4.35 -3.22
C ILE A 45 0.30 4.89 -1.78
N ILE A 46 0.14 4.03 -0.78
CA ILE A 46 0.25 4.41 0.63
C ILE A 46 1.64 4.99 0.92
N LYS A 47 2.70 4.34 0.41
CA LYS A 47 4.06 4.82 0.58
C LYS A 47 4.27 6.19 -0.04
N ALA A 48 3.83 6.39 -1.28
CA ALA A 48 3.93 7.69 -1.95
C ALA A 48 3.18 8.80 -1.18
N HIS A 49 2.01 8.47 -0.62
CA HIS A 49 1.25 9.41 0.21
C HIS A 49 1.96 9.74 1.52
N MET A 50 2.54 8.75 2.20
CA MET A 50 3.32 8.96 3.41
C MET A 50 4.56 9.83 3.16
N GLU A 51 5.24 9.62 2.03
CA GLU A 51 6.39 10.44 1.62
C GLU A 51 5.97 11.88 1.36
N LEU A 52 4.90 12.10 0.59
CA LEU A 52 4.38 13.45 0.33
C LEU A 52 3.98 14.17 1.63
N LEU A 53 3.31 13.48 2.55
CA LEU A 53 2.91 14.04 3.83
C LEU A 53 4.14 14.39 4.70
N HIS A 54 5.17 13.54 4.69
CA HIS A 54 6.41 13.80 5.40
C HIS A 54 7.13 15.03 4.85
N ASP A 55 7.22 15.14 3.52
CA ASP A 55 7.84 16.28 2.85
C ASP A 55 7.08 17.58 3.11
N TYR A 56 5.74 17.53 3.06
CA TYR A 56 4.88 18.66 3.42
C TYR A 56 5.13 19.11 4.87
N ASN A 57 5.04 18.19 5.83
CA ASN A 57 5.22 18.51 7.25
C ASN A 57 6.62 19.08 7.51
N LYS A 58 7.64 18.51 6.89
CA LYS A 58 9.01 19.00 7.04
C LYS A 58 9.16 20.42 6.47
N ALA A 59 8.60 20.70 5.30
CA ALA A 59 8.64 22.04 4.72
C ALA A 59 7.87 23.05 5.57
N ARG A 60 6.70 22.68 6.09
CA ARG A 60 5.90 23.50 7.02
C ARG A 60 6.69 23.80 8.29
N ASP A 61 7.27 22.80 8.94
CA ASP A 61 8.04 22.97 10.18
C ASP A 61 9.27 23.87 9.98
N ASP A 62 9.99 23.68 8.88
CA ASP A 62 11.14 24.51 8.54
C ASP A 62 10.71 25.96 8.26
N GLY A 63 9.57 26.14 7.56
CA GLY A 63 8.93 27.45 7.37
C GLY A 63 8.54 28.11 8.70
N GLN A 64 7.88 27.37 9.60
CA GLN A 64 7.47 27.84 10.92
C GLN A 64 8.65 28.40 11.73
N LYS A 65 9.77 27.67 11.74
CA LYS A 65 10.99 28.10 12.42
C LYS A 65 11.51 29.40 11.85
N LEU A 66 11.54 29.54 10.52
CA LEU A 66 11.97 30.76 9.86
C LEU A 66 11.06 31.94 10.19
N PHE A 67 9.74 31.75 10.17
CA PHE A 67 8.79 32.80 10.56
C PHE A 67 8.92 33.20 12.03
N GLY A 68 9.17 32.23 12.93
CA GLY A 68 9.49 32.51 14.33
C GLY A 68 10.74 33.38 14.48
N LEU A 69 11.81 33.08 13.75
CA LEU A 69 13.04 33.88 13.75
C LEU A 69 12.81 35.30 13.19
N ILE A 70 11.94 35.45 12.19
CA ILE A 70 11.57 36.75 11.63
C ILE A 70 10.76 37.55 12.66
N ALA A 71 9.77 36.93 13.30
CA ALA A 71 8.97 37.53 14.36
C ALA A 71 9.87 38.05 15.50
N ASP A 72 10.78 37.22 15.99
CA ASP A 72 11.74 37.59 17.03
C ASP A 72 12.63 38.77 16.63
N LYS A 73 13.12 38.81 15.39
CA LYS A 73 13.97 39.90 14.90
C LYS A 73 13.22 41.21 14.65
N THR A 74 11.95 41.13 14.30
CA THR A 74 11.11 42.30 13.96
C THR A 74 10.31 42.82 15.15
N GLY A 75 10.24 42.05 16.25
CA GLY A 75 9.38 42.35 17.39
C GLY A 75 7.89 42.17 17.08
N GLU A 76 7.57 41.49 15.98
CA GLU A 76 6.21 41.19 15.56
C GLU A 76 5.74 39.86 16.16
N THR A 77 4.43 39.64 16.18
CA THR A 77 3.88 38.31 16.46
C THR A 77 3.94 37.44 15.21
N ILE A 78 3.98 36.12 15.37
CA ILE A 78 3.96 35.18 14.22
C ILE A 78 2.74 35.44 13.32
N SER A 79 1.57 35.71 13.91
CA SER A 79 0.36 36.03 13.14
C SER A 79 0.49 37.29 12.28
N SER A 80 1.17 38.34 12.77
CA SER A 80 1.44 39.54 11.99
C SER A 80 2.44 39.29 10.86
N VAL A 81 3.42 38.41 11.11
CA VAL A 81 4.35 37.96 10.06
C VAL A 81 3.59 37.21 8.96
N TYR A 82 2.64 36.35 9.31
CA TYR A 82 1.83 35.61 8.34
C TYR A 82 0.95 36.53 7.51
N GLU A 83 0.26 37.47 8.13
CA GLU A 83 -0.56 38.47 7.43
C GLU A 83 0.29 39.28 6.44
N ARG A 84 1.50 39.71 6.84
CA ARG A 84 2.43 40.44 5.96
C ARG A 84 2.85 39.62 4.73
N TYR A 85 3.01 38.31 4.88
CA TYR A 85 3.43 37.42 3.79
C TYR A 85 2.26 36.72 3.09
N GLU A 86 1.02 37.14 3.39
CA GLU A 86 -0.22 36.57 2.81
C GLU A 86 -0.29 35.04 2.98
N ILE A 87 0.13 34.56 4.16
CA ILE A 87 0.09 33.14 4.51
C ILE A 87 -1.21 32.87 5.25
N GLU A 88 -2.06 32.04 4.66
CA GLU A 88 -3.23 31.47 5.30
C GLU A 88 -2.77 30.39 6.30
N ASP A 89 -3.11 30.56 7.58
CA ASP A 89 -2.89 29.54 8.62
C ASP A 89 -4.11 28.62 8.66
N ASP A 90 -4.33 27.91 7.55
CA ASP A 90 -5.51 27.07 7.33
C ASP A 90 -5.30 25.59 7.77
N ASP A 91 -4.25 25.32 8.55
CA ASP A 91 -3.93 23.98 9.08
C ASP A 91 -4.31 23.78 10.57
#